data_AF-A0A4P7A1C6-F1
#
_entry.id   AF-A0A4P7A1C6-F1
#
_cell.length_a   1.000
_cell.length_b   1.000
_cell.length_c   1.000
_cell.angle_alpha   90.00
_cell.angle_beta   90.00
_cell.angle_gamma   90.00
#
_symmetry.space_group_name_H-M   'P 1'
#
loop_
_entity.id
_entity.type
_entity.pdbx_description
1 polymer ?
#
loop_
_entity_poly.entity_id
_entity_poly.type
_entity_poly.pdbx_seq_one_letter_code
_entity_poly.pdbx_strand_id
1 'polypeptide(L)'
;MKIEIEVKAFGEVEVQGIEDAFKGVELVGIHKLSKNTTLGELEVLLSTLFEEVEKGNKNPKQCVGKITIRAKKENGEIVYLG
;
A
#
# COMPACT_ATOMS: atom_id res chain seq x y z
N MET A 1 -2.63 -16.06 5.88
CA MET A 1 -1.38 -15.34 5.53
C MET A 1 -1.54 -13.91 6.00
N LYS A 2 -0.56 -13.32 6.69
CA LYS A 2 -0.57 -11.87 6.93
C LYS A 2 0.19 -11.19 5.81
N ILE A 3 -0.41 -10.14 5.29
CA ILE A 3 0.13 -9.35 4.20
C ILE A 3 0.13 -7.90 4.67
N GLU A 4 1.25 -7.23 4.49
CA GLU A 4 1.37 -5.80 4.71
C GLU A 4 1.18 -5.11 3.36
N ILE A 5 0.23 -4.19 3.30
CA ILE A 5 0.00 -3.35 2.13
C ILE A 5 0.27 -1.91 2.53
N GLU A 6 1.13 -1.26 1.75
CA GLU A 6 1.51 0.14 1.88
C GLU A 6 1.07 0.87 0.61
N VAL A 7 0.36 1.97 0.77
CA VAL A 7 -0.04 2.87 -0.32
C VAL A 7 0.43 4.28 0.02
N LYS A 8 1.12 4.92 -0.93
CA LYS A 8 1.66 6.27 -0.79
C LYS A 8 1.24 7.13 -1.97
N ALA A 9 0.73 8.32 -1.69
CA ALA A 9 0.45 9.33 -2.69
C ALA A 9 1.13 10.65 -2.35
N PHE A 10 1.79 11.26 -3.34
CA PHE A 10 2.49 12.53 -3.20
C PHE A 10 1.91 13.54 -4.19
N GLY A 11 1.48 14.70 -3.70
CA GLY A 11 0.89 15.77 -4.49
C GLY A 11 1.53 17.10 -4.15
N GLU A 12 1.61 18.01 -5.13
CA GLU A 12 2.02 19.38 -4.87
C GLU A 12 0.96 20.11 -4.05
N VAL A 13 1.43 20.99 -3.17
CA VAL A 13 0.58 21.85 -2.36
C VAL A 13 1.13 23.26 -2.36
N GLU A 14 0.26 24.25 -2.34
CA GLU A 14 0.67 25.63 -2.13
C GLU A 14 0.81 25.89 -0.63
N VAL A 15 2.03 26.26 -0.20
CA VAL A 15 2.32 26.68 1.17
C VAL A 15 3.04 28.01 1.13
N GLN A 16 2.50 29.01 1.82
CA GLN A 16 3.04 30.37 1.79
C GLN A 16 4.51 30.39 2.23
N GLY A 17 5.38 30.90 1.36
CA GLY A 17 6.82 31.04 1.63
C GLY A 17 7.65 29.77 1.41
N ILE A 18 7.09 28.71 0.81
CA ILE A 18 7.81 27.50 0.44
C ILE A 18 7.65 27.27 -1.07
N GLU A 19 8.78 27.28 -1.78
CA GLU A 19 8.83 26.83 -3.18
C GLU A 19 8.84 25.29 -3.22
N ASP A 20 8.14 24.71 -4.20
CA ASP A 20 8.05 23.26 -4.43
C ASP A 20 7.63 22.44 -3.19
N ALA A 21 6.55 22.87 -2.53
CA ALA A 21 6.00 22.12 -1.40
C ALA A 21 5.18 20.90 -1.86
N PHE A 22 5.46 19.76 -1.24
CA PHE A 22 4.74 18.51 -1.49
C PHE A 22 4.09 17.99 -0.21
N LYS A 23 2.89 17.42 -0.35
CA LYS A 23 2.21 16.68 0.71
C LYS A 23 2.09 15.22 0.33
N GLY A 24 2.61 14.36 1.20
CA GLY A 24 2.43 12.93 1.14
C GLY A 24 1.24 12.47 2.00
N VAL A 25 0.53 11.45 1.53
CA VAL A 25 -0.39 10.64 2.33
C VAL A 25 0.08 9.19 2.25
N GLU A 26 0.17 8.54 3.40
CA GLU A 26 0.58 7.14 3.52
C GLU A 26 -0.48 6.35 4.28
N LEU A 27 -0.84 5.19 3.74
CA LEU A 27 -1.70 4.20 4.37
C LEU A 27 -0.93 2.89 4.44
N VAL A 28 -0.75 2.38 5.66
CA VAL A 28 -0.15 1.06 5.91
C VAL A 28 -1.16 0.20 6.66
N GLY A 29 -1.45 -0.98 6.10
CA GLY A 29 -2.44 -1.91 6.64
C GLY A 29 -1.92 -3.34 6.67
N ILE A 30 -2.34 -4.10 7.69
CA ILE A 30 -2.10 -5.54 7.76
C ILE A 30 -3.42 -6.26 7.47
N HIS A 31 -3.40 -7.11 6.44
CA HIS A 31 -4.55 -7.90 6.02
C HIS A 31 -4.29 -9.38 6.30
N LYS A 32 -5.26 -10.04 6.96
CA LYS A 32 -5.27 -11.50 7.12
C LYS A 32 -6.05 -12.11 5.96
N LEU A 33 -5.33 -12.65 4.97
CA LEU A 33 -5.94 -13.25 3.79
C LEU A 33 -5.75 -14.77 3.74
N SER A 34 -6.58 -15.43 2.93
CA SER A 34 -6.47 -16.85 2.64
C SER A 34 -5.18 -17.15 1.86
N LYS A 35 -4.68 -18.40 1.95
CA LYS A 35 -3.59 -18.85 1.05
C LYS A 35 -4.07 -19.00 -0.40
N ASN A 36 -5.38 -19.10 -0.61
CA ASN A 36 -5.98 -19.21 -1.93
C ASN A 36 -6.22 -17.84 -2.59
N THR A 37 -5.90 -16.75 -1.90
CA THR A 37 -6.04 -15.41 -2.45
C THR A 37 -5.17 -15.27 -3.70
N THR A 38 -5.81 -14.88 -4.79
CA THR A 38 -5.20 -14.71 -6.11
C THR A 38 -4.54 -13.33 -6.24
N LEU A 39 -3.69 -13.18 -7.25
CA LEU A 39 -3.13 -11.87 -7.57
C LEU A 39 -4.22 -10.85 -7.95
N GLY A 40 -5.25 -11.27 -8.70
CA GLY A 40 -6.35 -10.38 -9.08
C GLY A 40 -7.15 -9.86 -7.87
N GLU A 41 -7.37 -10.70 -6.86
CA GLU A 41 -8.01 -10.25 -5.61
C GLU A 41 -7.13 -9.26 -4.83
N LEU A 42 -5.80 -9.42 -4.87
CA LEU A 42 -4.86 -8.45 -4.29
C LEU A 42 -4.87 -7.13 -5.05
N GLU A 43 -4.98 -7.15 -6.38
CA GLU A 43 -5.10 -5.95 -7.22
C GLU A 43 -6.38 -5.17 -6.90
N VAL A 44 -7.51 -5.86 -6.74
CA VAL A 44 -8.79 -5.23 -6.32
C VAL A 44 -8.66 -4.57 -4.94
N LEU A 45 -8.03 -5.26 -3.98
CA LEU A 45 -7.77 -4.72 -2.66
C LEU A 45 -6.86 -3.48 -2.75
N LEU A 46 -5.79 -3.55 -3.54
CA LEU A 46 -4.86 -2.44 -3.72
C LEU A 46 -5.54 -1.24 -4.41
N SER A 47 -6.38 -1.46 -5.42
CA SER A 47 -7.18 -0.43 -6.09
C SER A 47 -8.07 0.31 -5.10
N THR A 48 -8.73 -0.44 -4.20
CA THR A 48 -9.57 0.16 -3.16
C THR A 48 -8.75 1.06 -2.22
N LEU A 49 -7.54 0.64 -1.86
CA LEU A 49 -6.66 1.44 -1.01
C LEU A 49 -6.09 2.68 -1.73
N PHE A 50 -5.84 2.59 -3.04
CA PHE A 50 -5.50 3.77 -3.85
C PHE A 50 -6.61 4.82 -3.82
N GLU A 51 -7.85 4.41 -4.05
CA GLU A 51 -9.01 5.31 -3.99
C GLU A 51 -9.13 6.00 -2.64
N GLU A 52 -8.90 5.29 -1.53
CA GLU A 52 -8.93 5.89 -0.19
C GLU A 52 -7.84 6.95 0.03
N VAL A 53 -6.62 6.69 -0.45
CA VAL A 53 -5.51 7.64 -0.33
C VAL A 53 -5.73 8.86 -1.24
N GLU A 54 -6.29 8.68 -2.43
CA GLU A 54 -6.60 9.76 -3.37
C GLU A 54 -7.71 10.71 -2.87
N LYS A 55 -8.64 10.24 -2.04
CA LYS A 55 -9.61 11.14 -1.37
C LYS A 55 -8.92 12.22 -0.52
N GLY A 56 -7.75 11.90 0.05
CA GLY A 56 -6.95 12.81 0.87
C GLY A 56 -5.97 13.69 0.07
N ASN A 57 -5.77 13.41 -1.22
CA ASN A 57 -4.77 14.06 -2.06
C ASN A 57 -5.30 14.20 -3.50
N LYS A 58 -5.84 15.37 -3.85
CA LYS A 58 -6.42 15.59 -5.19
C LYS A 58 -5.31 15.61 -6.24
N ASN A 59 -5.31 14.65 -7.17
CA ASN A 59 -4.34 14.51 -8.27
C ASN A 59 -2.88 14.41 -7.79
N PRO A 60 -2.51 13.33 -7.08
CA PRO A 60 -1.12 13.15 -6.70
C PRO A 60 -0.26 12.98 -7.96
N LYS A 61 0.91 13.60 -7.99
CA LYS A 61 1.92 13.39 -9.06
C LYS A 61 2.41 11.94 -9.09
N GLN A 62 2.38 11.28 -7.93
CA GLN A 62 2.77 9.89 -7.79
C GLN A 62 1.85 9.18 -6.81
N CYS A 63 1.35 8.01 -7.19
CA CYS A 63 0.58 7.11 -6.34
C CYS A 63 1.16 5.69 -6.50
N VAL A 64 1.67 5.10 -5.42
CA VAL A 64 2.38 3.81 -5.45
C VAL A 64 1.90 2.87 -4.36
N GLY A 65 1.90 1.59 -4.68
CA GLY A 65 1.44 0.51 -3.81
C GLY A 65 2.53 -0.55 -3.66
N LYS A 66 2.67 -1.08 -2.44
CA LYS A 66 3.61 -2.16 -2.12
C LYS A 66 2.89 -3.23 -1.32
N ILE A 67 3.02 -4.47 -1.77
CA ILE A 67 2.48 -5.65 -1.09
C ILE A 67 3.65 -6.49 -0.58
N THR A 68 3.68 -6.77 0.71
CA THR A 68 4.73 -7.56 1.34
C THR A 68 4.14 -8.82 1.97
N ILE A 69 4.59 -9.98 1.49
CA ILE A 69 4.34 -11.28 2.12
C ILE A 69 5.64 -11.73 2.76
N ARG A 70 5.62 -12.00 4.06
CA ARG A 70 6.78 -12.54 4.79
C ARG A 70 6.62 -14.05 4.96
N ALA A 71 7.68 -14.79 4.70
CA ALA A 71 7.72 -16.24 4.92
C ALA A 71 9.11 -16.68 5.36
N LYS A 72 9.18 -17.81 6.05
CA LYS A 72 10.43 -18.50 6.41
C LYS A 72 10.40 -19.93 5.90
N LYS A 73 11.58 -20.53 5.77
CA LYS A 73 11.73 -21.97 5.54
C LYS A 73 11.81 -22.67 6.89
N GLU A 74 10.98 -23.69 7.09
CA GLU A 74 10.95 -24.49 8.31
C GLU A 74 10.74 -25.95 7.92
N ASN A 75 11.68 -26.83 8.29
CA ASN A 75 11.66 -28.27 7.95
C ASN A 75 11.44 -28.58 6.46
N GLY A 76 11.94 -27.72 5.56
CA GLY A 76 11.78 -27.89 4.11
C GLY A 76 10.50 -27.27 3.54
N GLU A 77 9.60 -26.78 4.39
CA GLU A 77 8.33 -26.16 4.01
C GLU A 77 8.38 -24.63 4.11
N ILE A 78 7.51 -23.96 3.34
CA ILE A 78 7.31 -22.51 3.43
C ILE A 78 6.26 -22.22 4.51
N VAL A 79 6.65 -21.50 5.55
CA VAL A 79 5.77 -21.03 6.61
C VAL A 79 5.61 -19.52 6.49
N TYR A 80 4.39 -19.06 6.22
CA TYR A 80 4.09 -17.63 6.16
C TYR A 80 4.16 -17.01 7.55
N LEU A 81 4.88 -15.90 7.66
CA LEU A 81 5.01 -15.12 8.88
C LEU A 81 3.82 -14.19 9.04
N GLY A 82 3.46 -13.98 10.30
CA GLY A 82 2.37 -13.12 10.72
C GLY A 82 2.85 -11.72 10.97
#